data_AF-A0A914S1L4-F1
#
_entry.id   AF-A0A914S1L4-F1
#
_cell.length_a   1.000
_cell.length_b   1.000
_cell.length_c   1.000
_cell.angle_alpha   90.00
_cell.angle_beta   90.00
_cell.angle_gamma   90.00
#
_symmetry.space_group_name_H-M   'P 1'
#
loop_
_entity.id
_entity.type
_entity.pdbx_description
1 polymer ?
#
loop_
_entity_poly.entity_id
_entity_poly.type
_entity_poly.pdbx_seq_one_letter_code
_entity_poly.pdbx_strand_id
1 'polypeptide(L)'
;MAEFPLEPSLAKLLIMSVDLCCSDEVLTIVSMLSVQNVFYRPKSSGLPVVIYLEPLQERALDGISSCAAADRFILDVSQDKQELADQKKSKFHQPEGDHLTLLAVYNSWKHHHFSQAWCYENFVQIRTLKRAQVAVRSSNVNSICCRRL
;
A
#
# COMPACT_ATOMS: atom_id res chain seq x y z
N MET A 1 15.99 -20.26 -10.20
CA MET A 1 14.74 -19.95 -9.49
C MET A 1 14.86 -20.35 -8.02
N ALA A 2 15.93 -19.90 -7.36
CA ALA A 2 16.05 -19.91 -5.91
C ALA A 2 15.80 -18.46 -5.44
N GLU A 3 15.46 -18.26 -4.17
CA GLU A 3 15.18 -16.96 -3.53
C GLU A 3 13.71 -16.49 -3.51
N PHE A 4 12.81 -17.31 -2.96
CA PHE A 4 11.78 -16.88 -1.97
C PHE A 4 10.96 -18.13 -1.57
N PRO A 5 10.71 -18.39 -0.27
CA PRO A 5 9.80 -19.46 0.15
C PRO A 5 8.35 -19.02 -0.13
N LEU A 6 7.96 -19.05 -1.40
CA LEU A 6 6.58 -18.83 -1.82
C LEU A 6 5.79 -20.12 -1.68
N GLU A 7 4.52 -19.95 -1.32
CA GLU A 7 3.51 -20.99 -1.43
C GLU A 7 3.50 -21.57 -2.86
N PRO A 8 3.44 -22.90 -3.03
CA PRO A 8 3.51 -23.54 -4.35
C PRO A 8 2.37 -23.09 -5.29
N SER A 9 1.24 -22.67 -4.73
CA SER A 9 0.11 -22.06 -5.45
C SER A 9 0.49 -20.72 -6.11
N LEU A 10 1.21 -19.85 -5.37
CA LEU A 10 1.66 -18.53 -5.85
C LEU A 10 2.79 -18.65 -6.86
N ALA A 11 3.68 -19.63 -6.69
CA ALA A 11 4.74 -19.91 -7.66
C ALA A 11 4.16 -20.28 -9.04
N LYS A 12 3.09 -21.09 -9.08
CA LYS A 12 2.41 -21.45 -10.33
C LYS A 12 1.76 -20.24 -10.99
N LEU A 13 1.14 -19.35 -10.22
CA LEU A 13 0.57 -18.11 -10.72
C LEU A 13 1.62 -17.22 -11.39
N LEU A 14 2.80 -17.08 -10.78
CA LEU A 14 3.92 -16.30 -11.34
C LEU A 14 4.48 -16.90 -12.63
N ILE A 15 4.46 -18.22 -12.79
CA ILE A 15 4.92 -18.87 -14.02
C ILE A 15 3.90 -18.62 -15.14
N MET A 16 2.60 -18.78 -14.85
CA MET A 16 1.53 -18.55 -15.82
C MET A 16 1.41 -17.09 -16.26
N SER A 17 1.76 -16.14 -15.39
CA SER A 17 1.67 -14.71 -15.73
C SER A 17 2.69 -14.27 -16.78
N VAL A 18 3.83 -14.98 -16.89
CA VAL A 18 4.83 -14.76 -17.94
C VAL A 18 4.28 -15.14 -19.31
N ASP A 19 3.52 -16.23 -19.39
CA ASP A 19 2.90 -16.68 -20.65
C ASP A 19 1.75 -15.76 -21.11
N LEU A 20 1.15 -15.01 -20.18
CA LEU A 20 0.04 -14.08 -20.43
C LEU A 20 0.47 -12.61 -20.53
N CYS A 21 1.76 -12.30 -20.45
CA CYS A 21 2.31 -10.94 -20.49
C CYS A 21 1.78 -10.00 -19.38
N CYS A 22 1.39 -10.53 -18.22
CA CYS A 22 0.91 -9.74 -17.05
C CYS A 22 1.80 -9.96 -15.81
N SER A 23 3.12 -10.06 -16.03
CA SER A 23 4.08 -10.39 -14.98
C SER A 23 4.19 -9.32 -13.89
N ASP A 24 4.06 -8.04 -14.24
CA ASP A 24 4.22 -6.91 -13.30
C ASP A 24 3.05 -6.83 -12.31
N GLU A 25 1.82 -6.98 -12.80
CA GLU A 25 0.60 -6.95 -11.97
C GLU A 25 0.57 -8.15 -11.02
N VAL A 26 0.87 -9.34 -11.53
CA VAL A 26 0.86 -10.56 -10.73
C VAL A 26 1.97 -10.53 -9.68
N LEU A 27 3.16 -10.04 -10.02
CA LEU A 27 4.26 -9.87 -9.06
C LEU A 27 3.87 -8.92 -7.91
N THR A 28 3.17 -7.85 -8.25
CA THR A 28 2.65 -6.88 -7.28
C THR A 28 1.63 -7.54 -6.35
N ILE A 29 0.66 -8.28 -6.90
CA ILE A 29 -0.36 -9.00 -6.13
C ILE A 29 0.29 -10.01 -5.18
N VAL A 30 1.21 -10.84 -5.67
CA VAL A 30 1.91 -11.86 -4.85
C VAL A 30 2.72 -11.20 -3.71
N SER A 31 3.35 -10.06 -4.00
CA SER A 31 4.07 -9.28 -3.00
C SER A 31 3.14 -8.71 -1.93
N MET A 32 1.94 -8.25 -2.32
CA MET A 32 0.93 -7.74 -1.40
C MET A 32 0.25 -8.84 -0.58
N LEU A 33 0.08 -10.05 -1.14
CA LEU A 33 -0.44 -11.20 -0.42
C LEU A 33 0.54 -11.75 0.61
N SER A 34 1.84 -11.66 0.32
CA SER A 34 2.91 -12.03 1.25
C SER A 34 2.95 -11.13 2.49
N VAL A 35 2.54 -9.87 2.36
CA VAL A 35 2.52 -8.89 3.47
C VAL A 35 1.06 -8.65 3.89
N GLN A 36 0.52 -9.59 4.68
CA GLN A 36 -0.86 -9.56 5.16
C GLN A 36 -1.19 -8.24 5.91
N ASN A 37 -2.43 -7.76 5.76
CA ASN A 37 -3.03 -6.58 6.42
C ASN A 37 -2.49 -5.21 5.97
N VAL A 38 -2.87 -4.80 4.76
CA VAL A 38 -2.61 -3.46 4.21
C VAL A 38 -3.46 -2.39 4.92
N PHE A 39 -4.71 -2.71 5.25
CA PHE A 39 -5.63 -1.78 5.89
C PHE A 39 -5.44 -1.76 7.41
N TYR A 40 -5.50 -0.56 7.99
CA TYR A 40 -5.46 -0.34 9.43
C TYR A 40 -6.85 0.03 9.93
N ARG A 41 -7.37 -0.71 10.92
CA ARG A 41 -8.63 -0.38 11.62
C ARG A 41 -8.31 0.10 13.03
N PRO A 42 -8.53 1.37 13.38
CA PRO A 42 -8.29 1.84 14.74
C PRO A 42 -9.24 1.14 15.72
N LYS A 43 -8.72 0.58 16.82
CA LYS A 43 -9.57 0.00 17.88
C LYS A 43 -10.08 1.11 18.81
N SER A 44 -11.36 1.07 19.17
CA SER A 44 -12.04 2.08 19.99
C SER A 44 -11.58 2.13 21.46
N SER A 45 -10.81 1.16 21.93
CA SER A 45 -10.26 1.14 23.29
C SER A 45 -9.00 2.00 23.35
N GLY A 46 -9.11 3.13 24.06
CA GLY A 46 -8.18 4.24 24.04
C GLY A 46 -6.71 3.87 24.19
N LEU A 47 -5.91 4.43 23.29
CA LEU A 47 -4.64 5.10 23.55
C LEU A 47 -4.37 5.93 22.28
N PRO A 48 -3.92 7.19 22.38
CA PRO A 48 -3.39 7.87 21.21
C PRO A 48 -2.22 7.01 20.72
N VAL A 49 -2.35 6.43 19.53
CA VAL A 49 -1.20 5.85 18.86
C VAL A 49 -0.34 7.04 18.48
N VAL A 50 0.56 7.43 19.39
CA VAL A 50 1.75 8.19 19.07
C VAL A 50 2.54 7.25 18.17
N ILE A 51 2.20 7.24 16.88
CA ILE A 51 3.09 6.72 15.87
C ILE A 51 4.23 7.72 15.89
N TYR A 52 5.27 7.39 16.66
CA TYR A 52 6.50 8.16 16.73
C TYR A 52 6.92 8.46 15.29
N LEU A 53 6.83 9.74 14.91
CA LEU A 53 7.65 10.30 13.86
C LEU A 53 9.08 10.15 14.36
N GLU A 54 9.85 9.26 13.74
CA GLU A 54 11.29 9.42 13.76
C GLU A 54 11.64 10.49 12.71
N PRO A 55 12.36 11.56 13.09
CA PRO A 55 12.62 12.69 12.21
C PRO A 55 13.77 12.33 11.26
N LEU A 56 13.55 12.44 9.95
CA LEU A 56 14.66 12.61 9.01
C LEU A 56 14.32 13.72 8.01
N GLN A 57 14.72 14.92 8.44
CA GLN A 57 15.30 16.02 7.68
C GLN A 57 14.50 16.65 6.52
N GLU A 58 14.19 17.93 6.72
CA GLU A 58 13.71 18.91 5.75
C GLU A 58 14.56 19.03 4.47
N ARG A 59 13.87 19.29 3.35
CA ARG A 59 14.19 20.23 2.25
C ARG A 59 12.96 20.24 1.32
N ALA A 60 12.03 21.21 1.40
CA ALA A 60 12.04 22.53 0.72
C ALA A 60 12.38 22.39 -0.78
N LEU A 61 11.56 22.76 -1.77
CA LEU A 61 10.67 23.92 -1.99
C LEU A 61 9.42 23.43 -2.77
N ASP A 62 8.21 23.92 -2.57
CA ASP A 62 7.76 25.21 -3.10
C ASP A 62 6.76 25.89 -2.18
N GLY A 63 7.05 27.15 -1.85
CA GLY A 63 6.11 28.02 -1.18
C GLY A 63 5.08 28.57 -2.15
N ILE A 64 3.82 28.58 -1.73
CA ILE A 64 2.90 29.74 -1.76
C ILE A 64 1.87 29.52 -0.64
N SER A 65 1.88 30.48 0.30
CA SER A 65 0.72 31.10 0.97
C SER A 65 -0.43 30.16 1.41
N SER A 66 -0.45 29.77 2.69
CA SER A 66 -1.24 30.43 3.75
C SER A 66 -2.77 30.34 3.58
N CYS A 67 -3.39 29.57 4.46
CA CYS A 67 -4.45 30.14 5.30
C CYS A 67 -4.47 29.43 6.66
N ALA A 68 -4.42 30.27 7.69
CA ALA A 68 -4.47 29.94 9.10
C ALA A 68 -5.69 29.08 9.48
N ALA A 69 -5.43 28.05 10.28
CA ALA A 69 -6.17 27.79 11.51
C ALA A 69 -5.33 26.85 12.37
N ALA A 70 -4.56 27.43 13.29
CA ALA A 70 -4.25 26.77 14.54
C ALA A 70 -5.57 26.72 15.31
N ASP A 71 -6.40 25.72 15.00
CA ASP A 71 -7.49 25.34 15.87
C ASP A 71 -7.12 24.03 16.52
N ARG A 72 -7.27 24.04 17.84
CA ARG A 72 -7.04 22.91 18.72
C ARG A 72 -8.13 21.90 18.38
N PHE A 73 -7.89 21.08 17.37
CA PHE A 73 -8.87 20.10 16.91
C PHE A 73 -8.86 18.93 17.92
N ILE A 74 -9.55 19.14 19.04
CA ILE A 74 -10.32 18.03 19.62
C ILE A 74 -11.25 17.62 18.48
N LEU A 75 -10.85 16.59 17.73
CA LEU A 75 -11.69 15.94 16.75
C LEU A 75 -12.88 15.41 17.53
N ASP A 76 -14.01 16.09 17.36
CA ASP A 76 -15.34 15.65 17.76
C ASP A 76 -15.47 14.15 17.45
N VAL A 77 -15.55 13.35 18.52
CA VAL A 77 -15.74 11.90 18.50
C VAL A 77 -17.22 11.66 18.24
N SER A 78 -17.64 11.78 16.99
CA SER A 78 -19.05 11.51 16.61
C SER A 78 -19.24 10.78 15.28
N GLN A 79 -18.20 10.64 14.46
CA GLN A 79 -18.18 9.66 13.37
C GLN A 79 -17.02 8.72 13.59
N ASP A 80 -17.35 7.45 13.79
CA ASP A 80 -16.39 6.43 14.17
C ASP A 80 -15.26 6.39 13.14
N LYS A 81 -14.01 6.59 13.60
CA LYS A 81 -12.82 6.51 12.74
C LYS A 81 -12.72 5.17 11.99
N GLN A 82 -13.43 4.16 12.49
CA GLN A 82 -13.65 2.87 11.85
C GLN A 82 -14.55 2.99 10.60
N GLU A 83 -15.67 3.70 10.69
CA GLU A 83 -16.57 3.94 9.56
C GLU A 83 -15.88 4.76 8.46
N LEU A 84 -15.05 5.75 8.83
CA LEU A 84 -14.27 6.49 7.84
C LEU A 84 -13.23 5.58 7.15
N ALA A 85 -12.58 4.69 7.89
CA ALA A 85 -11.67 3.70 7.32
C ALA A 85 -12.40 2.71 6.40
N ASP A 86 -13.60 2.27 6.79
CA ASP A 86 -14.43 1.36 5.99
C ASP A 86 -14.99 2.06 4.73
N GLN A 87 -15.36 3.34 4.82
CA GLN A 87 -15.77 4.17 3.69
C GLN A 87 -14.61 4.42 2.72
N LYS A 88 -13.38 4.59 3.21
CA LYS A 88 -12.19 4.71 2.35
C LYS A 88 -11.85 3.36 1.72
N LYS A 89 -11.96 2.26 2.46
CA LYS A 89 -11.73 0.90 1.95
C LYS A 89 -12.73 0.54 0.85
N SER A 90 -14.01 0.90 1.00
CA SER A 90 -15.03 0.62 -0.01
C SER A 90 -14.74 1.30 -1.35
N LYS A 91 -14.02 2.43 -1.37
CA LYS A 91 -13.59 3.10 -2.62
C LYS A 91 -12.62 2.29 -3.45
N PHE A 92 -11.83 1.42 -2.82
CA PHE A 92 -10.87 0.56 -3.52
C PHE A 92 -11.44 -0.83 -3.81
N HIS A 93 -12.64 -1.14 -3.32
CA HIS A 93 -13.25 -2.44 -3.50
C HIS A 93 -13.67 -2.64 -4.95
N GLN A 94 -13.04 -3.60 -5.61
CA GLN A 94 -13.39 -4.04 -6.95
C GLN A 94 -14.28 -5.29 -6.86
N PRO A 95 -15.46 -5.31 -7.50
CA PRO A 95 -16.37 -6.47 -7.46
C PRO A 95 -15.76 -7.72 -8.10
N GLU A 96 -14.73 -7.57 -8.94
CA GLU A 96 -14.00 -8.66 -9.57
C GLU A 96 -13.09 -9.43 -8.59
N GLY A 97 -12.74 -8.82 -7.43
CA GLY A 97 -12.09 -9.54 -6.33
C GLY A 97 -11.14 -8.74 -5.45
N ASP A 98 -10.81 -9.33 -4.29
CA ASP A 98 -9.93 -8.74 -3.28
C ASP A 98 -8.47 -8.58 -3.75
N HIS A 99 -7.98 -9.48 -4.60
CA HIS A 99 -6.63 -9.40 -5.14
C HIS A 99 -6.46 -8.17 -6.05
N LEU A 100 -7.49 -7.80 -6.80
CA LEU A 100 -7.51 -6.61 -7.65
C LEU A 100 -7.62 -5.33 -6.81
N THR A 101 -8.34 -5.39 -5.68
CA THR A 101 -8.37 -4.31 -4.68
C THR A 101 -6.96 -4.00 -4.16
N LEU A 102 -6.15 -5.03 -3.85
CA LEU A 102 -4.76 -4.84 -3.40
C LEU A 102 -3.88 -4.19 -4.48
N LEU A 103 -4.05 -4.62 -5.74
CA LEU A 103 -3.35 -4.04 -6.88
C LEU A 103 -3.71 -2.56 -7.06
N ALA A 104 -5.00 -2.22 -6.97
CA ALA A 104 -5.49 -0.84 -7.08
C ALA A 104 -4.91 0.07 -5.99
N VAL A 105 -4.83 -0.41 -4.74
CA VAL A 105 -4.20 0.32 -3.62
C VAL A 105 -2.71 0.56 -3.90
N TYR A 106 -1.97 -0.46 -4.34
CA TYR A 106 -0.54 -0.31 -4.63
C TYR A 106 -0.29 0.64 -5.81
N ASN A 107 -1.09 0.54 -6.88
CA ASN A 107 -1.00 1.43 -8.03
C ASN A 107 -1.30 2.87 -7.61
N SER A 108 -2.35 3.10 -6.82
CA SER A 108 -2.68 4.42 -6.27
C SER A 108 -1.50 4.98 -5.47
N TRP A 109 -0.89 4.19 -4.59
CA TRP A 109 0.29 4.61 -3.82
C TRP A 109 1.52 4.92 -4.71
N LYS A 110 1.73 4.12 -5.76
CA LYS A 110 2.80 4.32 -6.75
C LYS A 110 2.62 5.63 -7.53
N HIS A 111 1.38 5.95 -7.92
CA HIS A 111 1.05 7.21 -8.60
C HIS A 111 1.30 8.44 -7.71
N HIS A 112 1.12 8.32 -6.40
CA HIS A 112 1.42 9.38 -5.43
C HIS A 112 2.89 9.38 -4.98
N HIS A 113 3.80 8.89 -5.83
CA HIS A 113 5.25 8.87 -5.57
C HIS A 113 5.65 8.23 -4.23
N PHE A 114 4.92 7.23 -3.77
CA PHE A 114 5.16 6.57 -2.49
C PHE A 114 5.01 7.48 -1.26
N SER A 115 4.16 8.52 -1.37
CA SER A 115 3.89 9.48 -0.31
C SER A 115 3.37 8.82 0.97
N GLN A 116 3.88 9.29 2.12
CA GLN A 116 3.42 8.85 3.42
C GLN A 116 2.08 9.48 3.82
N ALA A 117 1.84 10.73 3.40
CA ALA A 117 0.59 11.44 3.67
C ALA A 117 -0.61 10.68 3.09
N TRP A 118 -0.48 10.18 1.86
CA TRP A 118 -1.52 9.37 1.21
C TRP A 118 -1.87 8.11 2.00
N CYS A 119 -0.87 7.45 2.61
CA CYS A 119 -1.10 6.28 3.45
C CYS A 119 -1.94 6.61 4.68
N TYR A 120 -1.69 7.77 5.32
CA TYR A 120 -2.46 8.21 6.47
C TYR A 120 -3.91 8.55 6.11
N GLU A 121 -4.13 9.25 5.00
CA GLU A 121 -5.47 9.65 4.53
C GLU A 121 -6.37 8.48 4.10
N ASN A 122 -5.76 7.36 3.73
CA ASN A 122 -6.46 6.16 3.25
C ASN A 122 -6.42 5.00 4.26
N PHE A 123 -5.93 5.24 5.48
CA PHE A 123 -5.80 4.22 6.54
C PHE A 123 -5.01 2.97 6.08
N VAL A 124 -3.95 3.21 5.31
CA VAL A 124 -3.08 2.16 4.77
C VAL A 124 -1.74 2.14 5.52
N GLN A 125 -1.25 0.94 5.81
CA GLN A 125 0.02 0.75 6.50
C GLN A 125 1.21 0.95 5.54
N ILE A 126 1.93 2.06 5.73
CA ILE A 126 3.12 2.35 4.93
C ILE A 126 4.22 1.29 5.05
N ARG A 127 4.40 0.70 6.25
CA ARG A 127 5.40 -0.36 6.49
C ARG A 127 5.11 -1.58 5.61
N THR A 128 3.85 -1.95 5.48
CA THR A 128 3.39 -3.08 4.65
C THR A 128 3.67 -2.80 3.18
N LEU A 129 3.30 -1.61 2.69
CA LEU A 129 3.52 -1.20 1.30
C LEU A 129 5.01 -1.10 0.94
N LYS A 130 5.84 -0.52 1.82
CA LYS A 130 7.30 -0.45 1.62
C LYS A 130 7.93 -1.85 1.57
N ARG A 131 7.49 -2.79 2.41
CA ARG A 131 7.95 -4.19 2.35
C ARG A 131 7.58 -4.85 1.02
N ALA A 132 6.33 -4.69 0.58
CA ALA A 132 5.89 -5.20 -0.72
C ALA A 132 6.71 -4.59 -1.87
N GLN A 133 6.98 -3.28 -1.83
CA GLN A 133 7.81 -2.59 -2.83
C GLN A 133 9.24 -3.15 -2.89
N VAL A 134 9.86 -3.40 -1.73
CA VAL A 134 11.19 -4.02 -1.68
C VAL A 134 11.15 -5.43 -2.27
N ALA A 135 10.12 -6.22 -1.99
CA ALA A 135 9.93 -7.55 -2.56
C ALA A 135 9.77 -7.50 -4.10
N VAL A 136 8.93 -6.59 -4.61
CA VAL A 136 8.73 -6.37 -6.06
C VAL A 136 10.05 -5.95 -6.73
N ARG A 137 10.80 -5.01 -6.13
CA ARG A 137 12.08 -4.54 -6.68
C ARG A 137 13.19 -5.58 -6.62
N SER A 138 13.20 -6.41 -5.58
CA SER A 138 14.15 -7.51 -5.44
C SER A 138 13.88 -8.63 -6.44
N SER A 139 12.63 -8.76 -6.88
CA SER A 139 12.22 -9.80 -7.82
C SER A 139 12.58 -9.38 -9.24
N ASN A 140 13.70 -9.89 -9.75
CA ASN A 140 14.24 -9.59 -11.08
C ASN A 140 13.46 -10.27 -12.23
N VAL A 141 12.12 -10.24 -12.19
CA VAL A 141 11.23 -10.95 -13.13
C VAL A 141 11.23 -10.29 -14.52
N ASN A 142 11.52 -8.99 -14.61
CA ASN A 142 11.69 -8.29 -15.89
C ASN A 142 12.84 -8.88 -16.73
N SER A 143 13.85 -9.50 -16.10
CA SER A 143 14.89 -10.22 -16.82
C SER A 143 14.44 -11.57 -17.39
N ILE A 144 13.33 -12.14 -16.89
CA ILE A 144 12.75 -13.42 -17.34
C ILE A 144 11.88 -13.18 -18.58
N CYS A 145 11.10 -12.09 -18.62
CA CYS A 145 10.26 -11.76 -19.78
C CYS A 145 11.08 -11.42 -21.04
N CYS A 146 12.23 -10.73 -20.91
CA CYS A 146 13.07 -10.38 -22.05
C CYS A 146 14.02 -11.49 -22.54
N ARG A 147 14.15 -12.63 -21.84
CA ARG A 147 15.05 -13.73 -22.26
C ARG A 147 14.39 -14.78 -23.15
N ARG A 148 13.07 -14.71 -23.35
CA ARG A 148 12.29 -15.73 -24.06
C ARG A 148 11.65 -15.22 -25.36
N LEU A 149 11.85 -13.94 -25.69
CA LEU A 149 11.60 -13.34 -27.01
C LEU A 149 12.95 -13.12 -27.71
#